data_AF-A0A6F9C1X6-F1
#
_entry.id   AF-A0A6F9C1X6-F1
#
_cell.length_a   1.000
_cell.length_b   1.000
_cell.length_c   1.000
_cell.angle_alpha   90.00
_cell.angle_beta   90.00
_cell.angle_gamma   90.00
#
_symmetry.space_group_name_H-M   'P 1'
#
loop_
_entity.id
_entity.type
_entity.pdbx_description
1 polymer ?
#
loop_
_entity_poly.entity_id
_entity_poly.type
_entity_poly.pdbx_seq_one_letter_code
_entity_poly.pdbx_strand_id
1 'polypeptide(L)'
;DVQWNDLDYADKRRVFTFDPQRFVDLPDMVKEFHQKGMKYILILDPGISSTSPPGTYPPFDEGQRRGVFIRNSTGQTLIGKVWPGPTAFPDFTNPETQSWWEDCIREFHSRDINEPDSFVQGSMEGCPDSDLESPLYVPRLVGGQLNTGTLCMSAQQNLSTHYNLHNLYGLTEASATHSALVKDRGSRPFMLSRSSFPGIGRFSGVWTGDVRSDWEQLRYSIPGCPWRGRMCVGSGGDTTEEVCVRWTQLGAFYPFMRNHNDKPNAPQEPYVFGQEAQAAMRSAVTLRYSLLPFLYTLFYHAHTSADTVATPLFLQFPSDPNCHTIDRQFLWPGVRAGGSGAGCLPTPGDLGQPFYSKGQYLLLPAPLDTINVHVREGHIIPQQEPALTTSASRSNPFLLTVALSAGGWAWGDLFWDDGDSLDTFQRGDYSYVIFIAGQNGALDGLVLGGVRVFGVPSPPRYVWANGKKVRDFSYRTDTKVLTVTSLALPMSEVFEVQWTS
;
A
#
# COMPACT_ATOMS: atom_id res chain seq x y z
N ASP A 1 5.35 -0.09 -11.90
CA ASP A 1 6.40 -0.13 -10.85
C ASP A 1 6.96 -1.50 -10.52
N VAL A 2 6.24 -2.40 -9.83
CA VAL A 2 6.88 -3.57 -9.18
C VAL A 2 6.40 -4.89 -9.77
N GLN A 3 7.32 -5.79 -10.11
CA GLN A 3 7.00 -7.21 -10.37
C GLN A 3 7.12 -8.01 -9.07
N TRP A 4 6.20 -8.94 -8.86
CA TRP A 4 6.16 -9.83 -7.69
C TRP A 4 6.29 -11.30 -8.11
N ASN A 5 6.94 -12.15 -7.31
CA ASN A 5 6.87 -13.60 -7.44
C ASN A 5 6.44 -14.27 -6.12
N ASP A 6 5.60 -15.31 -6.24
CA ASP A 6 5.30 -16.23 -5.14
C ASP A 6 6.34 -17.36 -5.08
N LEU A 7 6.22 -18.32 -4.12
CA LEU A 7 7.20 -19.37 -3.78
C LEU A 7 7.59 -20.30 -4.93
N ASP A 8 6.98 -20.15 -6.10
CA ASP A 8 7.47 -20.73 -7.35
C ASP A 8 8.94 -20.34 -7.64
N TYR A 9 9.46 -19.18 -7.18
CA TYR A 9 10.88 -18.83 -7.37
C TYR A 9 11.87 -19.77 -6.64
N ALA A 10 11.48 -20.38 -5.52
CA ALA A 10 12.38 -21.03 -4.58
C ALA A 10 12.60 -22.53 -4.87
N ASP A 11 13.84 -23.04 -4.73
CA ASP A 11 14.12 -24.48 -4.94
C ASP A 11 13.38 -25.32 -3.90
N LYS A 12 12.37 -26.07 -4.36
CA LYS A 12 11.47 -26.87 -3.51
C LYS A 12 10.76 -26.01 -2.45
N ARG A 13 10.53 -24.74 -2.75
CA ARG A 13 9.99 -23.71 -1.83
C ARG A 13 10.87 -23.46 -0.58
N ARG A 14 12.17 -23.80 -0.65
CA ARG A 14 13.14 -23.44 0.40
C ARG A 14 13.57 -21.99 0.19
N VAL A 15 13.19 -21.14 1.13
CA VAL A 15 13.62 -19.74 1.21
C VAL A 15 15.14 -19.62 1.29
N PHE A 16 15.68 -18.44 0.99
CA PHE A 16 17.12 -18.25 0.75
C PHE A 16 17.70 -19.18 -0.34
N THR A 17 16.87 -19.64 -1.28
CA THR A 17 17.29 -20.32 -2.52
C THR A 17 16.44 -19.87 -3.71
N PHE A 18 16.90 -20.09 -4.94
CA PHE A 18 16.06 -20.01 -6.14
C PHE A 18 16.15 -21.31 -6.96
N ASP A 19 15.10 -21.60 -7.72
CA ASP A 19 14.93 -22.84 -8.48
C ASP A 19 15.89 -22.87 -9.69
N PRO A 20 16.86 -23.80 -9.74
CA PRO A 20 17.91 -23.82 -10.76
C PRO A 20 17.45 -24.32 -12.13
N GLN A 21 16.15 -24.61 -12.32
CA GLN A 21 15.56 -24.99 -13.61
C GLN A 21 14.54 -23.96 -14.10
N ARG A 22 13.73 -23.40 -13.20
CA ARG A 22 12.64 -22.46 -13.53
C ARG A 22 13.00 -20.99 -13.37
N PHE A 23 14.03 -20.68 -12.56
CA PHE A 23 14.44 -19.33 -12.19
C PHE A 23 15.98 -19.17 -12.26
N VAL A 24 16.62 -19.90 -13.19
CA VAL A 24 18.09 -19.91 -13.38
C VAL A 24 18.66 -18.53 -13.76
N ASP A 25 17.85 -17.71 -14.41
CA ASP A 25 18.12 -16.36 -14.92
C ASP A 25 17.47 -15.24 -14.07
N LEU A 26 16.93 -15.58 -12.89
CA LEU A 26 16.32 -14.62 -11.95
C LEU A 26 17.16 -13.35 -11.71
N PRO A 27 18.49 -13.42 -11.47
CA PRO A 27 19.30 -12.21 -11.29
C PRO A 27 19.34 -11.27 -12.51
N ASP A 28 19.31 -11.82 -13.73
CA ASP A 28 19.27 -11.01 -14.96
C ASP A 28 17.85 -10.48 -15.24
N MET A 29 16.79 -11.23 -14.89
CA MET A 29 15.41 -10.72 -14.92
C MET A 29 15.21 -9.51 -13.97
N VAL A 30 15.71 -9.60 -12.73
CA VAL A 30 15.66 -8.49 -11.75
C VAL A 30 16.42 -7.27 -12.27
N LYS A 31 17.59 -7.50 -12.87
CA LYS A 31 18.40 -6.46 -13.51
C LYS A 31 17.71 -5.82 -14.72
N GLU A 32 16.97 -6.57 -15.52
CA GLU A 32 16.14 -6.03 -16.61
C GLU A 32 14.98 -5.16 -16.07
N PHE A 33 14.32 -5.57 -14.98
CA PHE A 33 13.34 -4.72 -14.31
C PHE A 33 13.97 -3.41 -13.80
N HIS A 34 15.13 -3.49 -13.15
CA HIS A 34 15.84 -2.29 -12.67
C HIS A 34 16.27 -1.36 -13.82
N GLN A 35 16.70 -1.90 -14.98
CA GLN A 35 16.98 -1.09 -16.18
C GLN A 35 15.74 -0.39 -16.75
N LYS A 36 14.54 -0.96 -16.57
CA LYS A 36 13.25 -0.37 -16.97
C LYS A 36 12.67 0.61 -15.94
N GLY A 37 13.41 0.92 -14.86
CA GLY A 37 12.88 1.73 -13.76
C GLY A 37 11.74 1.06 -13.00
N MET A 38 11.71 -0.28 -13.02
CA MET A 38 10.84 -1.10 -12.16
C MET A 38 11.61 -1.53 -10.91
N LYS A 39 10.90 -2.15 -9.96
CA LYS A 39 11.48 -2.88 -8.82
C LYS A 39 11.02 -4.34 -8.86
N TYR A 40 11.70 -5.19 -8.10
CA TYR A 40 11.30 -6.57 -7.86
C TYR A 40 11.06 -6.82 -6.37
N ILE A 41 10.11 -7.71 -6.06
CA ILE A 41 9.83 -8.26 -4.74
C ILE A 41 9.48 -9.75 -4.93
N LEU A 42 9.82 -10.60 -3.98
CA LEU A 42 9.32 -11.98 -3.92
C LEU A 42 8.73 -12.31 -2.55
N ILE A 43 8.10 -13.46 -2.39
CA ILE A 43 7.57 -14.01 -1.13
C ILE A 43 8.59 -14.98 -0.47
N LEU A 44 8.36 -15.51 0.70
CA LEU A 44 8.79 -14.78 1.87
C LEU A 44 9.43 -15.84 2.82
N ASP A 45 8.66 -16.56 3.64
CA ASP A 45 8.96 -17.59 4.68
C ASP A 45 10.24 -17.45 5.56
N PRO A 46 10.08 -17.37 6.89
CA PRO A 46 11.03 -18.03 7.82
C PRO A 46 10.69 -19.47 8.25
N GLY A 47 9.79 -20.18 7.58
CA GLY A 47 9.73 -21.64 7.69
C GLY A 47 11.01 -22.30 7.17
N ILE A 48 12.03 -22.45 8.03
CA ILE A 48 13.35 -22.92 7.62
C ILE A 48 13.36 -24.45 7.51
N SER A 49 13.42 -24.96 6.28
CA SER A 49 13.44 -26.39 5.94
C SER A 49 14.45 -27.19 6.77
N SER A 50 13.97 -28.10 7.61
CA SER A 50 14.78 -28.90 8.53
C SER A 50 15.12 -30.30 7.99
N THR A 51 14.87 -30.54 6.70
CA THR A 51 14.99 -31.87 6.04
C THR A 51 16.09 -31.93 4.97
N SER A 52 16.80 -30.82 4.74
CA SER A 52 17.96 -30.80 3.85
C SER A 52 19.13 -31.56 4.49
N PRO A 53 19.94 -32.33 3.72
CA PRO A 53 21.15 -32.95 4.26
C PRO A 53 22.09 -31.93 4.91
N PRO A 54 22.78 -32.27 6.03
CA PRO A 54 23.66 -31.33 6.72
C PRO A 54 24.73 -30.74 5.80
N GLY A 55 24.92 -29.43 5.88
CA GLY A 55 25.83 -28.65 5.03
C GLY A 55 25.32 -28.38 3.62
N THR A 56 24.04 -28.62 3.32
CA THR A 56 23.43 -28.34 2.00
C THR A 56 22.34 -27.25 2.04
N TYR A 57 22.10 -26.65 3.21
CA TYR A 57 21.13 -25.57 3.36
C TYR A 57 21.55 -24.62 4.51
N PRO A 58 22.50 -23.69 4.22
CA PRO A 58 23.11 -22.82 5.22
C PRO A 58 22.15 -22.11 6.20
N PRO A 59 20.94 -21.63 5.81
CA PRO A 59 20.01 -21.03 6.77
C PRO A 59 19.63 -21.97 7.92
N PHE A 60 19.44 -23.26 7.64
CA PHE A 60 19.16 -24.26 8.67
C PHE A 60 20.43 -24.66 9.42
N ASP A 61 21.49 -25.00 8.69
CA ASP A 61 22.77 -25.45 9.26
C ASP A 61 23.33 -24.40 10.25
N GLU A 62 23.36 -23.13 9.84
CA GLU A 62 23.89 -22.02 10.63
C GLU A 62 22.90 -21.53 11.70
N GLY A 63 21.58 -21.53 11.41
CA GLY A 63 20.56 -21.23 12.42
C GLY A 63 20.57 -22.24 13.56
N GLN A 64 20.79 -23.52 13.25
CA GLN A 64 20.93 -24.59 14.23
C GLN A 64 22.25 -24.48 15.01
N ARG A 65 23.35 -24.06 14.37
CA ARG A 65 24.66 -23.79 15.01
C ARG A 65 24.60 -22.61 15.99
N ARG A 66 23.90 -21.54 15.63
CA ARG A 66 23.70 -20.32 16.44
C ARG A 66 22.58 -20.47 17.48
N GLY A 67 21.71 -21.47 17.31
CA GLY A 67 20.62 -21.79 18.24
C GLY A 67 19.45 -20.81 18.17
N VAL A 68 19.21 -20.20 17.00
CA VAL A 68 18.23 -19.12 16.75
C VAL A 68 16.77 -19.57 16.73
N PHE A 69 16.53 -20.88 16.66
CA PHE A 69 15.18 -21.42 16.51
C PHE A 69 14.44 -21.55 17.84
N ILE A 70 13.12 -21.34 17.78
CA ILE A 70 12.13 -21.66 18.82
C ILE A 70 12.31 -23.11 19.25
N ARG A 71 12.20 -23.36 20.56
CA ARG A 71 12.46 -24.69 21.16
C ARG A 71 11.18 -25.29 21.72
N ASN A 72 11.10 -26.62 21.72
CA ASN A 72 10.05 -27.35 22.39
C ASN A 72 10.30 -27.39 23.93
N SER A 73 9.43 -28.07 24.67
CA SER A 73 9.56 -28.23 26.13
C SER A 73 10.76 -29.07 26.60
N THR A 74 11.40 -29.85 25.71
CA THR A 74 12.64 -30.58 26.00
C THR A 74 13.91 -29.78 25.68
N GLY A 75 13.76 -28.53 25.20
CA GLY A 75 14.88 -27.65 24.82
C GLY A 75 15.50 -27.95 23.45
N GLN A 76 14.89 -28.85 22.66
CA GLN A 76 15.27 -29.14 21.29
C GLN A 76 14.56 -28.18 20.32
N THR A 77 15.09 -28.00 19.11
CA THR A 77 14.46 -27.20 18.05
C THR A 77 13.03 -27.69 17.76
N LEU A 78 12.03 -26.82 17.82
CA LEU A 78 10.65 -27.18 17.50
C LEU A 78 10.47 -27.29 15.98
N ILE A 79 9.96 -28.44 15.53
CA ILE A 79 9.73 -28.71 14.10
C ILE A 79 8.23 -28.71 13.78
N GLY A 80 7.76 -27.64 13.12
CA GLY A 80 6.47 -27.58 12.46
C GLY A 80 6.58 -28.03 11.00
N LYS A 81 5.72 -27.51 10.12
CA LYS A 81 5.72 -27.86 8.68
C LYS A 81 5.06 -26.76 7.85
N VAL A 82 5.69 -26.35 6.75
CA VAL A 82 5.13 -25.43 5.74
C VAL A 82 5.37 -25.96 4.32
N TRP A 83 5.37 -25.05 3.34
CA TRP A 83 5.60 -25.21 1.92
C TRP A 83 6.79 -26.12 1.51
N PRO A 84 8.00 -25.99 2.11
CA PRO A 84 9.14 -26.92 1.90
C PRO A 84 9.08 -28.24 2.69
N GLY A 85 8.00 -28.53 3.42
CA GLY A 85 7.90 -29.69 4.33
C GLY A 85 8.20 -29.31 5.78
N PRO A 86 8.76 -30.22 6.60
CA PRO A 86 9.09 -29.93 8.00
C PRO A 86 10.06 -28.76 8.17
N THR A 87 9.83 -27.92 9.18
CA THR A 87 10.54 -26.65 9.37
C THR A 87 10.79 -26.29 10.81
N ALA A 88 11.95 -25.67 11.06
CA ALA A 88 12.22 -24.92 12.27
C ALA A 88 11.76 -23.46 12.11
N PHE A 89 11.51 -22.80 13.24
CA PHE A 89 10.96 -21.45 13.32
C PHE A 89 11.94 -20.53 14.03
N PRO A 90 12.44 -19.44 13.40
CA PRO A 90 13.31 -18.46 14.05
C PRO A 90 12.62 -17.73 15.20
N ASP A 91 13.35 -17.55 16.30
CA ASP A 91 12.90 -16.73 17.41
C ASP A 91 13.39 -15.29 17.24
N PHE A 92 12.56 -14.44 16.64
CA PHE A 92 12.88 -13.01 16.47
C PHE A 92 12.97 -12.20 17.78
N THR A 93 12.69 -12.82 18.94
CA THR A 93 12.92 -12.23 20.27
C THR A 93 14.34 -12.46 20.80
N ASN A 94 15.14 -13.28 20.12
CA ASN A 94 16.56 -13.48 20.39
C ASN A 94 17.43 -12.53 19.53
N PRO A 95 18.30 -11.69 20.11
CA PRO A 95 19.21 -10.82 19.36
C PRO A 95 20.12 -11.57 18.37
N GLU A 96 20.50 -12.81 18.68
CA GLU A 96 21.33 -13.64 17.76
C GLU A 96 20.56 -14.00 16.49
N THR A 97 19.24 -14.20 16.58
CA THR A 97 18.37 -14.40 15.42
C THR A 97 18.34 -13.16 14.54
N GLN A 98 18.37 -11.95 15.11
CA GLN A 98 18.42 -10.72 14.31
C GLN A 98 19.71 -10.66 13.49
N SER A 99 20.87 -10.97 14.09
CA SER A 99 22.14 -11.04 13.37
C SER A 99 22.16 -12.15 12.31
N TRP A 100 21.66 -13.35 12.62
CA TRP A 100 21.50 -14.44 11.64
C TRP A 100 20.57 -14.07 10.48
N TRP A 101 19.47 -13.38 10.77
CA TRP A 101 18.51 -12.91 9.75
C TRP A 101 19.13 -11.83 8.86
N GLU A 102 19.89 -10.91 9.44
CA GLU A 102 20.69 -9.92 8.71
C GLU A 102 21.80 -10.56 7.87
N ASP A 103 22.41 -11.65 8.33
CA ASP A 103 23.40 -12.41 7.56
C ASP A 103 22.74 -13.13 6.38
N CYS A 104 21.66 -13.88 6.62
CA CYS A 104 20.93 -14.57 5.54
C CYS A 104 20.26 -13.60 4.56
N ILE A 105 19.68 -12.48 5.00
CA ILE A 105 19.13 -11.44 4.11
C ILE A 105 20.24 -10.74 3.31
N ARG A 106 21.48 -10.66 3.79
CA ARG A 106 22.60 -10.03 3.05
C ARG A 106 23.25 -11.00 2.07
N GLU A 107 23.57 -12.22 2.53
CA GLU A 107 24.02 -13.31 1.66
C GLU A 107 22.98 -13.57 0.57
N PHE A 108 21.70 -13.48 0.92
CA PHE A 108 20.60 -13.61 -0.01
C PHE A 108 20.12 -12.29 -0.60
N HIS A 109 20.54 -11.06 -0.28
CA HIS A 109 20.28 -9.87 -1.13
C HIS A 109 21.32 -9.74 -2.25
N SER A 110 22.32 -10.62 -2.26
CA SER A 110 22.81 -11.09 -3.55
C SER A 110 21.72 -11.84 -4.39
N ARG A 111 20.42 -11.95 -3.95
CA ARG A 111 19.24 -12.77 -4.46
C ARG A 111 17.72 -12.45 -4.03
N ASP A 112 17.39 -11.60 -3.01
CA ASP A 112 16.10 -11.12 -2.37
C ASP A 112 15.28 -11.94 -1.27
N ILE A 113 14.94 -11.34 -0.08
CA ILE A 113 13.60 -11.16 0.68
C ILE A 113 12.77 -12.30 1.45
N ASN A 114 12.10 -12.04 2.65
CA ASN A 114 11.38 -13.05 3.58
C ASN A 114 10.14 -12.67 4.56
N GLU A 115 9.14 -13.59 4.91
CA GLU A 115 7.94 -13.61 5.92
C GLU A 115 6.94 -14.90 5.95
N PRO A 116 6.25 -15.41 7.04
CA PRO A 116 6.00 -16.87 7.29
C PRO A 116 4.56 -17.50 7.34
N ASP A 117 4.50 -18.85 7.57
CA ASP A 117 3.29 -19.70 7.82
C ASP A 117 3.51 -20.97 8.73
N SER A 118 2.48 -21.82 8.99
CA SER A 118 2.55 -23.23 9.48
C SER A 118 1.29 -24.07 9.20
N PHE A 119 1.43 -25.30 8.68
CA PHE A 119 0.34 -26.18 8.19
C PHE A 119 0.03 -27.41 9.06
N VAL A 120 0.71 -27.59 10.19
CA VAL A 120 0.41 -28.64 11.16
C VAL A 120 0.05 -28.01 12.50
N GLN A 121 -0.91 -28.61 13.20
CA GLN A 121 -1.30 -28.17 14.52
C GLN A 121 -0.16 -28.45 15.51
N GLY A 122 0.44 -27.40 16.07
CA GLY A 122 1.48 -27.51 17.07
C GLY A 122 2.88 -27.83 16.52
N SER A 123 3.12 -29.10 16.20
CA SER A 123 4.40 -29.58 15.64
C SER A 123 4.21 -30.92 14.91
N MET A 124 5.25 -31.38 14.22
CA MET A 124 5.30 -32.72 13.62
C MET A 124 5.23 -33.87 14.65
N GLU A 125 5.46 -33.58 15.94
CA GLU A 125 5.37 -34.52 17.07
C GLU A 125 4.14 -34.26 17.96
N GLY A 126 3.29 -33.29 17.61
CA GLY A 126 2.19 -32.80 18.45
C GLY A 126 2.65 -31.76 19.49
N CYS A 127 1.87 -31.59 20.57
CA CYS A 127 2.20 -30.71 21.70
C CYS A 127 2.07 -31.47 23.03
N PRO A 128 2.82 -31.09 24.09
CA PRO A 128 2.71 -31.69 25.41
C PRO A 128 1.41 -31.24 26.11
N ASP A 129 0.71 -32.17 26.76
CA ASP A 129 -0.46 -31.85 27.56
C ASP A 129 -0.07 -30.97 28.76
N SER A 130 -0.63 -29.76 28.84
CA SER A 130 -0.28 -28.75 29.84
C SER A 130 -1.28 -27.59 29.87
N ASP A 131 -1.33 -26.87 30.99
CA ASP A 131 -2.15 -25.67 31.22
C ASP A 131 -1.91 -24.53 30.19
N LEU A 132 -0.84 -24.58 29.39
CA LEU A 132 -0.58 -23.61 28.32
C LEU A 132 -1.24 -23.98 26.99
N GLU A 133 -1.35 -25.27 26.66
CA GLU A 133 -2.13 -25.73 25.49
C GLU A 133 -3.63 -25.77 25.80
N SER A 134 -3.98 -26.09 27.06
CA SER A 134 -5.34 -26.28 27.57
C SER A 134 -5.67 -25.36 28.76
N PRO A 135 -5.61 -24.02 28.62
CA PRO A 135 -5.82 -23.10 29.74
C PRO A 135 -7.28 -23.10 30.23
N LEU A 136 -7.46 -22.71 31.51
CA LEU A 136 -8.75 -22.59 32.19
C LEU A 136 -9.80 -21.72 31.47
N TYR A 137 -9.36 -20.85 30.56
CA TYR A 137 -10.22 -20.10 29.65
C TYR A 137 -9.57 -20.02 28.27
N VAL A 138 -10.19 -20.62 27.26
CA VAL A 138 -9.82 -20.48 25.85
C VAL A 138 -10.75 -19.43 25.21
N PRO A 139 -10.23 -18.34 24.61
CA PRO A 139 -11.03 -17.39 23.84
C PRO A 139 -11.76 -18.08 22.66
N ARG A 140 -12.80 -17.44 22.10
CA ARG A 140 -13.47 -17.97 20.90
C ARG A 140 -12.54 -17.87 19.67
N LEU A 141 -11.83 -18.96 19.41
CA LEU A 141 -10.90 -19.15 18.29
C LEU A 141 -11.49 -20.13 17.26
N VAL A 142 -11.04 -20.04 16.01
CA VAL A 142 -11.33 -21.07 15.00
C VAL A 142 -10.59 -22.35 15.38
N GLY A 143 -11.26 -23.50 15.35
CA GLY A 143 -10.75 -24.79 15.83
C GLY A 143 -10.81 -25.00 17.36
N GLY A 144 -10.96 -23.93 18.15
CA GLY A 144 -11.23 -24.02 19.59
C GLY A 144 -10.04 -24.41 20.48
N GLN A 145 -8.83 -24.54 19.92
CA GLN A 145 -7.58 -24.77 20.66
C GLN A 145 -6.55 -23.70 20.28
N LEU A 146 -5.70 -23.28 21.21
CA LEU A 146 -4.74 -22.19 20.97
C LEU A 146 -3.70 -22.51 19.89
N ASN A 147 -3.30 -23.78 19.77
CA ASN A 147 -2.32 -24.24 18.80
C ASN A 147 -2.91 -24.59 17.41
N THR A 148 -4.21 -24.33 17.16
CA THR A 148 -4.81 -24.51 15.82
C THR A 148 -4.15 -23.57 14.81
N GLY A 149 -3.51 -24.12 13.77
CA GLY A 149 -2.84 -23.33 12.73
C GLY A 149 -1.59 -22.59 13.20
N THR A 150 -0.99 -23.00 14.32
CA THR A 150 0.23 -22.38 14.87
C THR A 150 1.05 -23.37 15.70
N LEU A 151 2.10 -22.88 16.35
CA LEU A 151 3.02 -23.70 17.16
C LEU A 151 2.41 -24.03 18.54
N CYS A 152 3.06 -24.94 19.27
CA CYS A 152 2.69 -25.23 20.66
C CYS A 152 2.85 -23.97 21.55
N MET A 153 1.86 -23.70 22.39
CA MET A 153 1.88 -22.56 23.32
C MET A 153 3.00 -22.65 24.37
N SER A 154 3.36 -23.87 24.75
CA SER A 154 4.46 -24.23 25.65
C SER A 154 5.85 -24.10 25.02
N ALA A 155 5.95 -23.77 23.72
CA ALA A 155 7.24 -23.56 23.06
C ALA A 155 8.00 -22.36 23.66
N GLN A 156 9.32 -22.45 23.67
CA GLN A 156 10.22 -21.51 24.33
C GLN A 156 10.85 -20.54 23.33
N GLN A 157 10.74 -19.26 23.63
CA GLN A 157 11.43 -18.14 22.99
C GLN A 157 12.29 -17.41 24.03
N ASN A 158 13.26 -16.61 23.59
CA ASN A 158 14.25 -15.95 24.43
C ASN A 158 13.64 -14.97 25.46
N LEU A 159 12.53 -14.32 25.14
CA LEU A 159 11.82 -13.44 26.10
C LEU A 159 10.74 -14.15 26.94
N SER A 160 10.13 -15.24 26.45
CA SER A 160 9.00 -15.92 27.12
C SER A 160 8.55 -17.20 26.40
N THR A 161 7.48 -17.82 26.87
CA THR A 161 6.74 -18.84 26.11
C THR A 161 6.03 -18.25 24.89
N HIS A 162 5.80 -19.08 23.87
CA HIS A 162 5.02 -18.70 22.69
C HIS A 162 3.58 -18.29 23.06
N TYR A 163 2.99 -18.86 24.12
CA TYR A 163 1.71 -18.40 24.70
C TYR A 163 1.65 -16.87 24.91
N ASN A 164 2.73 -16.25 25.41
CA ASN A 164 2.82 -14.82 25.65
C ASN A 164 3.22 -14.00 24.40
N LEU A 165 3.86 -14.64 23.42
CA LEU A 165 4.57 -13.96 22.32
C LEU A 165 3.98 -14.23 20.93
N HIS A 166 3.05 -15.16 20.80
CA HIS A 166 2.40 -15.57 19.55
C HIS A 166 1.89 -14.36 18.73
N ASN A 167 1.13 -13.47 19.38
CA ASN A 167 0.60 -12.26 18.76
C ASN A 167 1.66 -11.20 18.39
N LEU A 168 2.90 -11.35 18.87
CA LEU A 168 4.03 -10.46 18.57
C LEU A 168 4.93 -10.96 17.45
N TYR A 169 4.85 -12.25 17.07
CA TYR A 169 5.82 -12.90 16.18
C TYR A 169 6.09 -12.09 14.90
N GLY A 170 5.05 -11.77 14.13
CA GLY A 170 5.17 -10.97 12.89
C GLY A 170 5.59 -9.51 13.11
N LEU A 171 5.38 -8.94 14.30
CA LEU A 171 5.92 -7.62 14.65
C LEU A 171 7.42 -7.68 14.91
N THR A 172 7.88 -8.70 15.65
CA THR A 172 9.31 -8.90 15.95
C THR A 172 10.11 -9.26 14.70
N GLU A 173 9.51 -10.03 13.81
CA GLU A 173 10.01 -10.34 12.48
C GLU A 173 10.08 -9.09 11.59
N ALA A 174 8.99 -8.35 11.41
CA ALA A 174 9.00 -7.11 10.61
C ALA A 174 10.04 -6.10 11.13
N SER A 175 10.27 -6.04 12.45
CA SER A 175 11.34 -5.24 13.03
C SER A 175 12.75 -5.76 12.70
N ALA A 176 12.95 -7.08 12.61
CA ALA A 176 14.23 -7.68 12.22
C ALA A 176 14.50 -7.51 10.72
N THR A 177 13.52 -7.80 9.86
CA THR A 177 13.59 -7.59 8.41
C THR A 177 13.79 -6.11 8.06
N HIS A 178 13.17 -5.19 8.82
CA HIS A 178 13.45 -3.75 8.68
C HIS A 178 14.91 -3.40 8.97
N SER A 179 15.47 -3.91 10.07
CA SER A 179 16.88 -3.70 10.41
C SER A 179 17.81 -4.22 9.32
N ALA A 180 17.54 -5.42 8.80
CA ALA A 180 18.30 -6.04 7.72
C ALA A 180 18.28 -5.21 6.43
N LEU A 181 17.09 -4.92 5.90
CA LEU A 181 16.95 -4.18 4.65
C LEU A 181 17.50 -2.75 4.73
N VAL A 182 17.42 -2.08 5.89
CA VAL A 182 18.07 -0.77 6.12
C VAL A 182 19.59 -0.87 6.09
N LYS A 183 20.17 -1.84 6.81
CA LYS A 183 21.63 -2.03 6.89
C LYS A 183 22.26 -2.45 5.56
N ASP A 184 21.55 -3.30 4.82
CA ASP A 184 22.03 -3.88 3.57
C ASP A 184 21.84 -2.93 2.37
N ARG A 185 20.65 -2.34 2.20
CA ARG A 185 20.34 -1.49 1.03
C ARG A 185 20.71 -0.02 1.22
N GLY A 186 20.82 0.47 2.46
CA GLY A 186 21.07 1.89 2.77
C GLY A 186 19.95 2.86 2.36
N SER A 187 18.82 2.33 1.89
CA SER A 187 17.62 3.06 1.48
C SER A 187 16.39 2.54 2.22
N ARG A 188 15.23 3.16 2.01
CA ARG A 188 13.98 2.77 2.68
C ARG A 188 13.65 1.30 2.41
N PRO A 189 13.34 0.50 3.45
CA PRO A 189 12.82 -0.84 3.26
C PRO A 189 11.38 -0.75 2.74
N PHE A 190 11.04 -1.62 1.81
CA PHE A 190 9.64 -1.96 1.54
C PHE A 190 9.39 -3.37 2.08
N MET A 191 8.38 -3.52 2.92
CA MET A 191 7.90 -4.81 3.43
C MET A 191 6.37 -4.79 3.47
N LEU A 192 5.78 -5.98 3.38
CA LEU A 192 4.35 -6.19 3.41
C LEU A 192 4.06 -7.44 4.23
N SER A 193 3.55 -7.26 5.46
CA SER A 193 3.29 -8.35 6.41
C SER A 193 1.84 -8.84 6.41
N ARG A 194 1.65 -10.13 6.70
CA ARG A 194 0.31 -10.74 6.86
C ARG A 194 -0.16 -10.66 8.32
N SER A 195 0.74 -10.95 9.26
CA SER A 195 0.47 -10.85 10.70
C SER A 195 0.71 -9.42 11.19
N SER A 196 0.03 -8.98 12.25
CA SER A 196 0.15 -7.58 12.68
C SER A 196 -0.29 -7.30 14.11
N PHE A 197 0.54 -6.57 14.85
CA PHE A 197 0.28 -6.09 16.22
C PHE A 197 0.32 -4.55 16.28
N PRO A 198 -0.26 -3.87 17.28
CA PRO A 198 -0.01 -2.45 17.51
C PRO A 198 1.49 -2.08 17.42
N GLY A 199 1.81 -1.07 16.63
CA GLY A 199 3.19 -0.65 16.30
C GLY A 199 3.71 -1.14 14.94
N ILE A 200 3.09 -2.13 14.30
CA ILE A 200 3.54 -2.72 13.01
C ILE A 200 3.84 -1.69 11.90
N GLY A 201 3.02 -0.63 11.79
CA GLY A 201 3.13 0.40 10.77
C GLY A 201 4.37 1.29 10.89
N ARG A 202 5.16 1.16 11.96
CA ARG A 202 6.52 1.72 12.05
C ARG A 202 7.52 0.98 11.15
N PHE A 203 7.23 -0.28 10.80
CA PHE A 203 8.15 -1.17 10.11
C PHE A 203 7.63 -1.63 8.75
N SER A 204 6.39 -2.13 8.68
CA SER A 204 5.87 -2.84 7.51
C SER A 204 4.44 -2.40 7.15
N GLY A 205 4.12 -2.39 5.86
CA GLY A 205 2.73 -2.33 5.39
C GLY A 205 2.02 -3.65 5.66
N VAL A 206 0.69 -3.72 5.53
CA VAL A 206 -0.04 -4.99 5.72
C VAL A 206 -1.12 -5.22 4.69
N TRP A 207 -1.28 -6.47 4.25
CA TRP A 207 -2.50 -6.90 3.54
C TRP A 207 -3.51 -7.55 4.50
N THR A 208 -4.51 -8.23 3.97
CA THR A 208 -5.59 -8.87 4.74
C THR A 208 -5.53 -10.39 4.73
N GLY A 209 -4.46 -10.97 4.18
CA GLY A 209 -4.48 -12.37 3.79
C GLY A 209 -5.44 -12.59 2.62
N ASP A 210 -6.01 -13.79 2.60
CA ASP A 210 -6.26 -14.51 1.36
C ASP A 210 -7.77 -14.49 1.09
N VAL A 211 -8.20 -13.40 0.46
CA VAL A 211 -9.62 -13.01 0.31
C VAL A 211 -10.22 -13.55 -0.99
N ARG A 212 -11.45 -14.09 -0.94
CA ARG A 212 -12.15 -14.63 -2.11
C ARG A 212 -12.41 -13.57 -3.20
N SER A 213 -12.42 -13.99 -4.45
CA SER A 213 -12.66 -13.15 -5.64
C SER A 213 -14.14 -12.80 -5.87
N ASP A 214 -14.83 -12.26 -4.86
CA ASP A 214 -16.27 -11.98 -4.92
C ASP A 214 -16.69 -10.58 -4.45
N TRP A 215 -17.96 -10.22 -4.72
CA TRP A 215 -18.57 -8.93 -4.38
C TRP A 215 -18.69 -8.65 -2.87
N GLU A 216 -18.76 -9.68 -2.04
CA GLU A 216 -18.84 -9.56 -0.59
C GLU A 216 -17.47 -9.16 -0.01
N GLN A 217 -16.40 -9.82 -0.45
CA GLN A 217 -15.02 -9.46 -0.09
C GLN A 217 -14.60 -8.11 -0.67
N LEU A 218 -15.00 -7.81 -1.91
CA LEU A 218 -14.84 -6.47 -2.50
C LEU A 218 -15.47 -5.39 -1.60
N ARG A 219 -16.66 -5.63 -1.03
CA ARG A 219 -17.28 -4.70 -0.08
C ARG A 219 -16.51 -4.65 1.24
N TYR A 220 -16.19 -5.79 1.85
CA TYR A 220 -15.51 -5.86 3.16
C TYR A 220 -14.06 -5.35 3.13
N SER A 221 -13.50 -5.09 1.95
CA SER A 221 -12.24 -4.36 1.82
C SER A 221 -12.28 -2.93 2.38
N ILE A 222 -13.40 -2.23 2.20
CA ILE A 222 -13.48 -0.79 2.47
C ILE A 222 -13.38 -0.48 3.97
N PRO A 223 -14.06 -1.21 4.89
CA PRO A 223 -13.83 -1.06 6.33
C PRO A 223 -12.38 -1.35 6.78
N GLY A 224 -11.68 -2.25 6.08
CA GLY A 224 -10.30 -2.64 6.40
C GLY A 224 -9.22 -1.67 5.91
N CYS A 225 -9.50 -0.92 4.85
CA CYS A 225 -8.56 -0.04 4.15
C CYS A 225 -8.04 1.14 5.00
N PRO A 226 -8.88 2.00 5.62
CA PRO A 226 -8.45 3.27 6.23
C PRO A 226 -7.29 3.15 7.23
N TRP A 227 -7.40 2.18 8.14
CA TRP A 227 -6.57 2.17 9.35
C TRP A 227 -5.15 1.65 9.15
N ARG A 228 -4.86 0.94 8.05
CA ARG A 228 -3.54 0.28 7.81
C ARG A 228 -3.11 0.21 6.33
N GLY A 229 -3.67 1.05 5.46
CA GLY A 229 -3.23 1.19 4.06
C GLY A 229 -3.34 -0.09 3.22
N ARG A 230 -4.40 -0.89 3.44
CA ARG A 230 -4.45 -2.29 3.03
C ARG A 230 -4.86 -2.56 1.58
N MET A 231 -4.57 -3.81 1.19
CA MET A 231 -5.33 -4.70 0.28
C MET A 231 -4.89 -4.88 -1.18
N CYS A 232 -5.19 -6.09 -1.66
CA CYS A 232 -5.00 -6.56 -3.02
C CYS A 232 -6.36 -6.68 -3.74
N VAL A 233 -6.33 -7.07 -5.02
CA VAL A 233 -7.44 -7.79 -5.66
C VAL A 233 -7.69 -9.12 -4.94
N GLY A 234 -8.91 -9.67 -5.02
CA GLY A 234 -9.23 -11.00 -4.48
C GLY A 234 -8.27 -12.07 -5.01
N SER A 235 -7.79 -12.95 -4.13
CA SER A 235 -6.83 -13.98 -4.48
C SER A 235 -7.44 -15.38 -4.52
N GLY A 236 -8.50 -15.65 -3.77
CA GLY A 236 -9.10 -16.99 -3.63
C GLY A 236 -10.24 -17.26 -4.62
N GLY A 237 -10.02 -18.20 -5.54
CA GLY A 237 -10.98 -18.61 -6.57
C GLY A 237 -11.05 -17.68 -7.78
N ASP A 238 -11.64 -18.18 -8.87
CA ASP A 238 -11.75 -17.47 -10.15
C ASP A 238 -12.56 -16.17 -10.02
N THR A 239 -11.98 -15.07 -10.49
CA THR A 239 -12.67 -13.77 -10.61
C THR A 239 -13.54 -13.73 -11.87
N THR A 240 -14.46 -12.77 -11.94
CA THR A 240 -15.15 -12.41 -13.21
C THR A 240 -14.60 -11.10 -13.75
N GLU A 241 -14.74 -10.85 -15.05
CA GLU A 241 -14.30 -9.58 -15.66
C GLU A 241 -14.95 -8.37 -14.97
N GLU A 242 -16.26 -8.44 -14.66
CA GLU A 242 -16.96 -7.35 -13.96
C GLU A 242 -16.39 -7.12 -12.54
N VAL A 243 -16.20 -8.18 -11.76
CA VAL A 243 -15.61 -8.10 -10.42
C VAL A 243 -14.19 -7.53 -10.49
N CYS A 244 -13.36 -7.99 -11.43
CA CYS A 244 -11.99 -7.53 -11.59
C CYS A 244 -11.91 -6.06 -12.03
N VAL A 245 -12.81 -5.60 -12.92
CA VAL A 245 -12.92 -4.17 -13.28
C VAL A 245 -13.28 -3.33 -12.04
N ARG A 246 -14.31 -3.73 -11.28
CA ARG A 246 -14.71 -2.97 -10.07
C ARG A 246 -13.67 -3.00 -8.97
N TRP A 247 -12.96 -4.12 -8.78
CA TRP A 247 -11.87 -4.22 -7.80
C TRP A 247 -10.64 -3.40 -8.24
N THR A 248 -10.34 -3.34 -9.54
CA THR A 248 -9.26 -2.47 -10.06
C THR A 248 -9.61 -0.99 -9.90
N GLN A 249 -10.87 -0.62 -10.19
CA GLN A 249 -11.40 0.74 -9.97
C GLN A 249 -11.30 1.17 -8.50
N LEU A 250 -11.76 0.33 -7.57
CA LEU A 250 -11.70 0.62 -6.13
C LEU A 250 -10.26 0.59 -5.60
N GLY A 251 -9.50 -0.44 -6.00
CA GLY A 251 -8.13 -0.68 -5.57
C GLY A 251 -7.12 0.36 -6.06
N ALA A 252 -7.44 1.10 -7.12
CA ALA A 252 -6.71 2.31 -7.51
C ALA A 252 -6.61 3.34 -6.37
N PHE A 253 -7.53 3.31 -5.41
CA PHE A 253 -7.59 4.18 -4.24
C PHE A 253 -7.20 3.51 -2.91
N TYR A 254 -6.78 2.24 -2.90
CA TYR A 254 -6.13 1.68 -1.70
C TYR A 254 -4.73 2.30 -1.54
N PRO A 255 -4.25 2.66 -0.34
CA PRO A 255 -2.92 3.25 -0.19
C PRO A 255 -1.80 2.33 -0.73
N PHE A 256 -1.84 1.03 -0.40
CA PHE A 256 -1.12 -0.01 -1.14
C PHE A 256 -2.04 -0.66 -2.19
N MET A 257 -1.55 -0.89 -3.42
CA MET A 257 -2.31 -1.53 -4.50
C MET A 257 -1.48 -2.66 -5.13
N ARG A 258 -1.98 -3.90 -5.07
CA ARG A 258 -1.40 -5.07 -5.74
C ARG A 258 -2.51 -5.95 -6.33
N ASN A 259 -2.29 -6.48 -7.53
CA ASN A 259 -3.06 -7.63 -8.03
C ASN A 259 -2.23 -8.89 -7.76
N HIS A 260 -2.87 -9.92 -7.21
CA HIS A 260 -2.27 -11.17 -6.76
C HIS A 260 -3.36 -12.25 -6.82
N ASN A 261 -2.99 -13.51 -7.03
CA ASN A 261 -3.93 -14.58 -7.39
C ASN A 261 -3.40 -15.93 -6.89
N ASP A 262 -4.28 -16.75 -6.31
CA ASP A 262 -3.91 -18.07 -5.79
C ASP A 262 -3.80 -19.10 -6.92
N LYS A 263 -2.92 -20.10 -6.73
CA LYS A 263 -2.86 -21.28 -7.60
C LYS A 263 -3.94 -22.28 -7.14
N PRO A 264 -4.88 -22.72 -8.00
CA PRO A 264 -4.75 -22.85 -9.45
C PRO A 264 -5.75 -21.99 -10.26
N ASN A 265 -6.12 -20.80 -9.79
CA ASN A 265 -7.17 -19.99 -10.41
C ASN A 265 -6.83 -19.56 -11.85
N ALA A 266 -7.85 -19.15 -12.59
CA ALA A 266 -7.70 -18.47 -13.87
C ALA A 266 -6.87 -17.16 -13.73
N PRO A 267 -6.07 -16.79 -14.76
CA PRO A 267 -5.35 -15.50 -14.81
C PRO A 267 -6.27 -14.29 -14.60
N GLN A 268 -5.75 -13.23 -13.98
CA GLN A 268 -6.49 -11.99 -13.71
C GLN A 268 -5.66 -10.70 -13.81
N GLU A 269 -4.51 -10.76 -14.48
CA GLU A 269 -3.72 -9.60 -14.85
C GLU A 269 -4.52 -8.74 -15.87
N PRO A 270 -4.49 -7.39 -15.81
CA PRO A 270 -5.39 -6.57 -16.61
C PRO A 270 -5.41 -6.85 -18.12
N TYR A 271 -4.32 -7.35 -18.70
CA TYR A 271 -4.20 -7.66 -20.12
C TYR A 271 -4.95 -8.93 -20.59
N VAL A 272 -5.46 -9.78 -19.68
CA VAL A 272 -6.16 -11.02 -20.05
C VAL A 272 -7.64 -10.81 -20.39
N PHE A 273 -8.20 -9.65 -20.00
CA PHE A 273 -9.61 -9.28 -20.15
C PHE A 273 -9.91 -8.57 -21.48
N GLY A 274 -11.20 -8.40 -21.79
CA GLY A 274 -11.70 -7.68 -22.96
C GLY A 274 -11.23 -6.22 -23.05
N GLN A 275 -11.27 -5.63 -24.25
CA GLN A 275 -10.73 -4.28 -24.49
C GLN A 275 -11.43 -3.18 -23.68
N GLU A 276 -12.73 -3.32 -23.41
CA GLU A 276 -13.50 -2.38 -22.59
C GLU A 276 -13.09 -2.46 -21.11
N ALA A 277 -12.97 -3.67 -20.57
CA ALA A 277 -12.43 -3.91 -19.23
C ALA A 277 -10.99 -3.39 -19.09
N GLN A 278 -10.13 -3.66 -20.08
CA GLN A 278 -8.78 -3.09 -20.14
C GLN A 278 -8.78 -1.56 -20.14
N ALA A 279 -9.70 -0.90 -20.85
CA ALA A 279 -9.81 0.55 -20.86
C ALA A 279 -10.23 1.10 -19.49
N ALA A 280 -11.21 0.48 -18.83
CA ALA A 280 -11.66 0.83 -17.48
C ALA A 280 -10.54 0.66 -16.44
N MET A 281 -9.86 -0.49 -16.45
CA MET A 281 -8.71 -0.78 -15.57
C MET A 281 -7.56 0.20 -15.80
N ARG A 282 -7.21 0.46 -17.06
CA ARG A 282 -6.14 1.40 -17.44
C ARG A 282 -6.49 2.82 -16.98
N SER A 283 -7.74 3.27 -17.16
CA SER A 283 -8.20 4.59 -16.69
C SER A 283 -8.01 4.76 -15.18
N ALA A 284 -8.45 3.78 -14.38
CA ALA A 284 -8.30 3.82 -12.92
C ALA A 284 -6.81 3.85 -12.47
N VAL A 285 -5.96 3.02 -13.09
CA VAL A 285 -4.52 3.01 -12.78
C VAL A 285 -3.84 4.31 -13.23
N THR A 286 -4.17 4.86 -14.40
CA THR A 286 -3.64 6.15 -14.88
C THR A 286 -4.04 7.30 -13.94
N LEU A 287 -5.29 7.31 -13.45
CA LEU A 287 -5.74 8.28 -12.45
C LEU A 287 -4.93 8.15 -11.14
N ARG A 288 -4.74 6.92 -10.63
CA ARG A 288 -3.86 6.67 -9.46
C ARG A 288 -2.46 7.24 -9.67
N TYR A 289 -1.80 6.94 -10.80
CA TYR A 289 -0.44 7.42 -11.06
C TYR A 289 -0.36 8.96 -11.10
N SER A 290 -1.39 9.62 -11.62
CA SER A 290 -1.46 11.10 -11.59
C SER A 290 -1.63 11.68 -10.18
N LEU A 291 -2.21 10.92 -9.24
CA LEU A 291 -2.47 11.34 -7.85
C LEU A 291 -1.34 10.94 -6.88
N LEU A 292 -0.25 10.33 -7.37
CA LEU A 292 0.85 9.89 -6.51
C LEU A 292 1.51 11.01 -5.68
N PRO A 293 1.71 12.26 -6.16
CA PRO A 293 2.25 13.33 -5.32
C PRO A 293 1.36 13.65 -4.11
N PHE A 294 0.04 13.66 -4.31
CA PHE A 294 -0.94 13.83 -3.23
C PHE A 294 -0.95 12.64 -2.27
N LEU A 295 -1.02 11.40 -2.78
CA LEU A 295 -0.95 10.20 -1.95
C LEU A 295 0.34 10.15 -1.11
N TYR A 296 1.47 10.54 -1.70
CA TYR A 296 2.77 10.59 -1.04
C TYR A 296 2.82 11.68 0.05
N THR A 297 2.19 12.83 -0.18
CA THR A 297 2.04 13.91 0.81
C THR A 297 1.18 13.46 2.00
N LEU A 298 0.11 12.69 1.75
CA LEU A 298 -0.68 12.08 2.83
C LEU A 298 0.13 11.03 3.63
N PHE A 299 1.00 10.26 2.99
CA PHE A 299 1.94 9.38 3.69
C PHE A 299 2.97 10.16 4.54
N TYR A 300 3.40 11.34 4.08
CA TYR A 300 4.20 12.27 4.89
C TYR A 300 3.43 12.75 6.13
N HIS A 301 2.17 13.20 6.01
CA HIS A 301 1.35 13.57 7.18
C HIS A 301 1.16 12.39 8.15
N ALA A 302 0.94 11.18 7.63
CA ALA A 302 0.85 9.97 8.45
C ALA A 302 2.15 9.66 9.21
N HIS A 303 3.32 9.92 8.61
CA HIS A 303 4.64 9.75 9.23
C HIS A 303 4.95 10.82 10.28
N THR A 304 4.66 12.10 10.01
CA THR A 304 5.01 13.22 10.91
C THR A 304 4.00 13.48 12.02
N SER A 305 2.71 13.23 11.74
CA SER A 305 1.57 13.74 12.52
C SER A 305 0.60 12.63 12.96
N ALA A 306 0.83 11.39 12.54
CA ALA A 306 -0.07 10.24 12.73
C ALA A 306 -1.47 10.40 12.09
N ASP A 307 -1.57 11.21 11.03
CA ASP A 307 -2.78 11.34 10.21
C ASP A 307 -3.11 10.06 9.43
N THR A 308 -4.32 10.01 8.85
CA THR A 308 -4.81 8.85 8.09
C THR A 308 -4.75 9.08 6.59
N VAL A 309 -4.06 8.20 5.86
CA VAL A 309 -3.93 8.28 4.38
C VAL A 309 -5.25 7.95 3.68
N ALA A 310 -5.92 6.90 4.13
CA ALA A 310 -7.31 6.60 3.80
C ALA A 310 -8.16 6.79 5.06
N THR A 311 -9.30 7.46 4.94
CA THR A 311 -10.07 7.96 6.10
C THR A 311 -11.55 7.64 5.94
N PRO A 312 -12.25 7.09 6.95
CA PRO A 312 -13.70 6.94 6.91
C PRO A 312 -14.39 8.30 7.08
N LEU A 313 -15.58 8.47 6.51
CA LEU A 313 -16.27 9.76 6.50
C LEU A 313 -16.49 10.33 7.92
N PHE A 314 -16.74 9.48 8.92
CA PHE A 314 -16.99 9.93 10.30
C PHE A 314 -15.79 10.61 10.98
N LEU A 315 -14.53 10.38 10.55
CA LEU A 315 -13.39 11.10 11.13
C LEU A 315 -13.28 12.53 10.57
N GLN A 316 -13.71 12.77 9.33
CA GLN A 316 -13.71 14.09 8.70
C GLN A 316 -15.03 14.87 8.92
N PHE A 317 -16.13 14.16 9.21
CA PHE A 317 -17.46 14.71 9.44
C PHE A 317 -18.11 14.14 10.72
N PRO A 318 -17.46 14.21 11.90
CA PRO A 318 -17.97 13.60 13.14
C PRO A 318 -19.29 14.21 13.63
N SER A 319 -19.59 15.45 13.22
CA SER A 319 -20.84 16.14 13.53
C SER A 319 -22.04 15.74 12.65
N ASP A 320 -21.82 15.00 11.56
CA ASP A 320 -22.91 14.49 10.71
C ASP A 320 -23.24 13.04 11.08
N PRO A 321 -24.41 12.75 11.71
CA PRO A 321 -24.79 11.39 12.07
C PRO A 321 -24.99 10.48 10.84
N ASN A 322 -25.23 11.03 9.64
CA ASN A 322 -25.31 10.23 8.41
C ASN A 322 -23.95 9.65 8.01
N CYS A 323 -22.83 10.24 8.45
CA CYS A 323 -21.48 9.75 8.17
C CYS A 323 -21.01 8.64 9.13
N HIS A 324 -21.65 8.48 10.29
CA HIS A 324 -21.20 7.56 11.37
C HIS A 324 -21.19 6.09 10.97
N THR A 325 -22.07 5.67 10.06
CA THR A 325 -22.28 4.26 9.66
C THR A 325 -21.85 3.95 8.22
N ILE A 326 -21.22 4.90 7.51
CA ILE A 326 -20.83 4.70 6.10
C ILE A 326 -19.57 3.83 6.02
N ASP A 327 -19.77 2.58 5.59
CA ASP A 327 -18.76 1.52 5.51
C ASP A 327 -18.28 1.22 4.07
N ARG A 328 -18.91 1.82 3.05
CA ARG A 328 -18.67 1.53 1.61
C ARG A 328 -18.02 2.65 0.80
N GLN A 329 -17.56 3.69 1.49
CA GLN A 329 -16.96 4.88 0.89
C GLN A 329 -15.88 5.41 1.82
N PHE A 330 -14.81 5.98 1.26
CA PHE A 330 -13.70 6.52 2.03
C PHE A 330 -13.09 7.75 1.35
N LEU A 331 -12.19 8.41 2.07
CA LEU A 331 -11.51 9.63 1.66
C LEU A 331 -10.00 9.36 1.59
N TRP A 332 -9.33 10.08 0.70
CA TRP A 332 -7.92 10.49 0.87
C TRP A 332 -8.00 11.97 1.21
N PRO A 333 -7.71 12.46 2.43
CA PRO A 333 -8.13 13.78 2.93
C PRO A 333 -8.17 14.94 1.91
N GLY A 334 -9.37 15.27 1.41
CA GLY A 334 -9.62 16.25 0.33
C GLY A 334 -10.21 15.64 -0.95
N VAL A 335 -10.03 14.35 -1.16
CA VAL A 335 -10.57 13.51 -2.25
C VAL A 335 -11.40 12.37 -1.66
N ARG A 336 -12.37 11.84 -2.41
CA ARG A 336 -13.28 10.75 -2.04
C ARG A 336 -13.36 9.70 -3.12
N ALA A 337 -13.39 8.44 -2.72
CA ALA A 337 -13.68 7.28 -3.57
C ALA A 337 -14.81 6.42 -2.97
N GLY A 338 -15.55 5.70 -3.81
CA GLY A 338 -16.61 4.81 -3.34
C GLY A 338 -17.24 3.95 -4.43
N GLY A 339 -17.83 2.83 -4.01
CA GLY A 339 -18.60 1.96 -4.90
C GLY A 339 -19.97 2.53 -5.29
N SER A 340 -20.66 1.83 -6.19
CA SER A 340 -22.01 2.19 -6.65
C SER A 340 -23.05 2.07 -5.53
N GLY A 341 -23.76 3.17 -5.27
CA GLY A 341 -24.83 3.21 -4.27
C GLY A 341 -25.00 4.59 -3.64
N ALA A 342 -26.12 4.77 -2.91
CA ALA A 342 -26.42 6.02 -2.23
C ALA A 342 -25.46 6.26 -1.04
N GLY A 343 -24.92 7.47 -0.93
CA GLY A 343 -24.05 7.85 0.20
C GLY A 343 -24.15 9.33 0.55
N CYS A 344 -23.92 9.68 1.82
CA CYS A 344 -23.97 11.07 2.30
C CYS A 344 -22.86 11.91 1.65
N LEU A 345 -23.22 13.02 0.98
CA LEU A 345 -22.27 13.84 0.23
C LEU A 345 -22.10 15.25 0.84
N PRO A 346 -20.88 15.63 1.23
CA PRO A 346 -20.46 17.01 1.44
C PRO A 346 -19.50 17.49 0.32
N THR A 347 -20.12 17.89 -0.81
CA THR A 347 -19.59 18.68 -1.97
C THR A 347 -18.28 18.23 -2.67
N PRO A 348 -17.96 18.83 -3.83
CA PRO A 348 -18.40 18.46 -5.19
C PRO A 348 -17.69 17.23 -5.79
N GLY A 349 -17.91 16.91 -7.09
CA GLY A 349 -17.59 15.59 -7.65
C GLY A 349 -17.08 15.49 -9.09
N ASP A 350 -17.11 14.24 -9.56
CA ASP A 350 -16.68 13.68 -10.86
C ASP A 350 -16.11 14.68 -11.87
N LEU A 351 -14.76 14.67 -11.97
CA LEU A 351 -13.80 15.25 -12.95
C LEU A 351 -14.31 16.25 -14.01
N GLY A 352 -15.25 17.10 -13.63
CA GLY A 352 -16.05 17.89 -14.55
C GLY A 352 -17.04 18.82 -13.87
N GLN A 353 -17.95 18.33 -13.01
CA GLN A 353 -19.13 19.10 -12.59
C GLN A 353 -19.21 19.41 -11.08
N PRO A 354 -19.25 20.71 -10.67
CA PRO A 354 -19.51 21.07 -9.28
C PRO A 354 -20.98 20.84 -8.89
N PHE A 355 -21.22 19.98 -7.89
CA PHE A 355 -22.54 19.79 -7.29
C PHE A 355 -22.55 20.23 -5.82
N TYR A 356 -23.72 20.67 -5.35
CA TYR A 356 -23.94 21.08 -3.96
C TYR A 356 -24.79 20.03 -3.23
N SER A 357 -24.47 19.76 -1.97
CA SER A 357 -25.17 18.78 -1.15
C SER A 357 -25.14 19.16 0.33
N LYS A 358 -26.19 18.78 1.06
CA LYS A 358 -26.51 19.28 2.41
C LYS A 358 -26.37 18.21 3.50
N GLY A 359 -25.40 17.29 3.35
CA GLY A 359 -25.32 16.08 4.17
C GLY A 359 -26.45 15.10 3.83
N GLN A 360 -26.66 14.83 2.53
CA GLN A 360 -27.77 14.02 2.03
C GLN A 360 -27.27 12.86 1.15
N TYR A 361 -28.06 11.80 1.08
CA TYR A 361 -27.82 10.66 0.19
C TYR A 361 -28.20 11.01 -1.26
N LEU A 362 -27.28 10.83 -2.22
CA LEU A 362 -27.58 10.93 -3.65
C LEU A 362 -27.23 9.62 -4.36
N LEU A 363 -28.01 9.28 -5.40
CA LEU A 363 -27.71 8.20 -6.34
C LEU A 363 -26.93 8.79 -7.52
N LEU A 364 -25.81 8.16 -7.88
CA LEU A 364 -24.90 8.63 -8.92
C LEU A 364 -24.79 7.58 -10.04
N PRO A 365 -24.69 7.97 -11.32
CA PRO A 365 -24.38 7.05 -12.42
C PRO A 365 -23.02 6.38 -12.20
N ALA A 366 -22.96 5.07 -12.36
CA ALA A 366 -21.73 4.29 -12.27
C ALA A 366 -21.73 3.14 -13.30
N PRO A 367 -21.68 3.43 -14.62
CA PRO A 367 -21.44 2.41 -15.65
C PRO A 367 -20.13 1.64 -15.41
N LEU A 368 -19.91 0.53 -16.14
CA LEU A 368 -18.81 -0.40 -15.86
C LEU A 368 -17.42 0.24 -15.99
N ASP A 369 -17.26 1.21 -16.87
CA ASP A 369 -16.04 2.01 -17.07
C ASP A 369 -15.75 3.01 -15.95
N THR A 370 -16.74 3.33 -15.11
CA THR A 370 -16.76 4.50 -14.22
C THR A 370 -16.81 4.13 -12.75
N ILE A 371 -15.87 4.68 -11.97
CA ILE A 371 -15.96 4.83 -10.51
C ILE A 371 -16.10 6.31 -10.16
N ASN A 372 -16.99 6.63 -9.20
CA ASN A 372 -17.23 8.01 -8.79
C ASN A 372 -16.10 8.49 -7.88
N VAL A 373 -15.44 9.58 -8.28
CA VAL A 373 -14.26 10.14 -7.60
C VAL A 373 -14.45 11.65 -7.48
N HIS A 374 -14.34 12.16 -6.27
CA HIS A 374 -14.87 13.48 -5.91
C HIS A 374 -13.83 14.29 -5.14
N VAL A 375 -13.77 15.61 -5.34
CA VAL A 375 -12.78 16.51 -4.71
C VAL A 375 -13.53 17.57 -3.91
N ARG A 376 -13.28 17.60 -2.60
CA ARG A 376 -13.95 18.49 -1.64
C ARG A 376 -13.58 19.95 -1.92
N GLU A 377 -14.53 20.86 -1.75
CA GLU A 377 -14.29 22.29 -1.93
C GLU A 377 -13.29 22.82 -0.89
N GLY A 378 -12.56 23.88 -1.24
CA GLY A 378 -11.50 24.45 -0.42
C GLY A 378 -10.17 23.70 -0.48
N HIS A 379 -10.00 22.70 -1.36
CA HIS A 379 -8.80 21.87 -1.44
C HIS A 379 -8.03 22.07 -2.76
N ILE A 380 -6.70 21.95 -2.71
CA ILE A 380 -5.79 21.93 -3.86
C ILE A 380 -5.04 20.59 -3.85
N ILE A 381 -5.17 19.83 -4.94
CA ILE A 381 -4.61 18.49 -5.07
C ILE A 381 -3.40 18.54 -6.02
N PRO A 382 -2.17 18.24 -5.55
CA PRO A 382 -1.01 18.12 -6.40
C PRO A 382 -1.05 16.81 -7.20
N GLN A 383 -0.82 16.93 -8.50
CA GLN A 383 -0.80 15.84 -9.46
C GLN A 383 0.46 15.91 -10.32
N GLN A 384 0.77 14.82 -11.01
CA GLN A 384 1.86 14.74 -11.99
C GLN A 384 1.36 14.05 -13.25
N GLU A 385 1.94 14.35 -14.41
CA GLU A 385 1.61 13.60 -15.63
C GLU A 385 2.07 12.12 -15.50
N PRO A 386 1.16 11.14 -15.65
CA PRO A 386 1.44 9.74 -15.30
C PRO A 386 2.33 9.02 -16.34
N ALA A 387 3.00 7.95 -15.91
CA ALA A 387 3.78 7.05 -16.76
C ALA A 387 3.65 5.59 -16.27
N LEU A 388 4.34 4.64 -16.93
CA LEU A 388 4.27 3.20 -16.60
C LEU A 388 5.05 2.81 -15.32
N THR A 389 5.94 3.67 -14.84
CA THR A 389 6.68 3.53 -13.58
C THR A 389 6.80 4.87 -12.88
N THR A 390 6.97 4.87 -11.55
CA THR A 390 7.29 6.10 -10.80
C THR A 390 8.66 6.67 -11.16
N SER A 391 9.64 5.83 -11.53
CA SER A 391 10.94 6.30 -12.04
C SER A 391 10.79 7.16 -13.30
N ALA A 392 9.82 6.84 -14.17
CA ALA A 392 9.46 7.73 -15.28
C ALA A 392 8.59 8.90 -14.81
N SER A 393 7.47 8.64 -14.11
CA SER A 393 6.48 9.68 -13.82
C SER A 393 7.03 10.80 -12.94
N ARG A 394 7.95 10.50 -12.00
CA ARG A 394 8.58 11.50 -11.11
C ARG A 394 9.41 12.54 -11.87
N SER A 395 9.74 12.29 -13.13
CA SER A 395 10.42 13.24 -14.02
C SER A 395 9.47 14.13 -14.85
N ASN A 396 8.16 13.86 -14.81
CA ASN A 396 7.16 14.57 -15.62
C ASN A 396 6.66 15.86 -14.93
N PRO A 397 6.03 16.80 -15.65
CA PRO A 397 5.53 18.05 -15.08
C PRO A 397 4.43 17.86 -14.03
N PHE A 398 4.36 18.79 -13.06
CA PHE A 398 3.27 18.84 -12.09
C PHE A 398 2.02 19.52 -12.66
N LEU A 399 0.88 19.14 -12.11
CA LEU A 399 -0.45 19.67 -12.41
C LEU A 399 -1.15 19.97 -11.08
N LEU A 400 -1.91 21.07 -11.00
CA LEU A 400 -2.73 21.38 -9.82
C LEU A 400 -4.22 21.30 -10.14
N THR A 401 -4.97 20.52 -9.37
CA THR A 401 -6.44 20.55 -9.36
C THR A 401 -6.90 21.40 -8.17
N VAL A 402 -7.49 22.56 -8.45
CA VAL A 402 -7.95 23.54 -7.45
C VAL A 402 -9.47 23.49 -7.38
N ALA A 403 -10.02 23.02 -6.26
CA ALA A 403 -11.46 23.01 -5.99
C ALA A 403 -11.84 24.21 -5.10
N LEU A 404 -12.26 25.32 -5.70
CA LEU A 404 -12.60 26.54 -4.94
C LEU A 404 -13.84 26.30 -4.06
N SER A 405 -13.78 26.78 -2.82
CA SER A 405 -14.95 26.92 -1.95
C SER A 405 -15.92 27.98 -2.45
N ALA A 406 -17.15 28.00 -1.92
CA ALA A 406 -18.12 29.07 -2.18
C ALA A 406 -17.60 30.50 -1.87
N GLY A 407 -16.55 30.63 -1.03
CA GLY A 407 -15.86 31.90 -0.74
C GLY A 407 -14.74 32.27 -1.73
N GLY A 408 -14.49 31.45 -2.77
CA GLY A 408 -13.40 31.65 -3.72
C GLY A 408 -12.01 31.28 -3.18
N TRP A 409 -11.94 30.54 -2.08
CA TRP A 409 -10.69 30.14 -1.41
C TRP A 409 -10.44 28.63 -1.54
N ALA A 410 -9.17 28.22 -1.61
CA ALA A 410 -8.72 26.84 -1.44
C ALA A 410 -7.28 26.76 -0.92
N TRP A 411 -6.92 25.64 -0.29
CA TRP A 411 -5.58 25.34 0.23
C TRP A 411 -5.17 23.91 -0.08
N GLY A 412 -3.86 23.67 -0.20
CA GLY A 412 -3.27 22.33 -0.22
C GLY A 412 -1.76 22.41 -0.06
N ASP A 413 -1.12 21.25 0.05
CA ASP A 413 0.32 21.14 0.20
C ASP A 413 0.91 20.02 -0.68
N LEU A 414 2.24 20.01 -0.79
CA LEU A 414 3.01 18.95 -1.44
C LEU A 414 4.33 18.72 -0.70
N PHE A 415 4.56 17.48 -0.28
CA PHE A 415 5.86 17.01 0.20
C PHE A 415 6.61 16.28 -0.93
N TRP A 416 7.89 16.60 -1.12
CA TRP A 416 8.70 15.99 -2.17
C TRP A 416 10.18 15.90 -1.81
N ASP A 417 10.69 14.68 -1.77
CA ASP A 417 12.11 14.34 -1.62
C ASP A 417 12.53 13.38 -2.75
N ASP A 418 13.68 12.69 -2.61
CA ASP A 418 14.16 11.74 -3.64
C ASP A 418 13.31 10.47 -3.78
N GLY A 419 12.49 10.14 -2.78
CA GLY A 419 11.58 8.99 -2.73
C GLY A 419 12.12 7.71 -2.07
N ASP A 420 13.44 7.60 -1.82
CA ASP A 420 14.09 6.34 -1.42
C ASP A 420 15.10 6.50 -0.27
N SER A 421 15.65 7.70 -0.03
CA SER A 421 16.62 7.94 1.05
C SER A 421 16.03 7.80 2.45
N LEU A 422 16.83 7.25 3.37
CA LEU A 422 16.51 7.21 4.80
C LEU A 422 16.50 8.62 5.40
N ASP A 423 15.61 8.85 6.38
CA ASP A 423 15.60 10.03 7.25
C ASP A 423 15.59 11.42 6.56
N THR A 424 15.06 11.53 5.34
CA THR A 424 15.01 12.79 4.57
C THR A 424 14.32 13.92 5.35
N PHE A 425 13.17 13.63 5.96
CA PHE A 425 12.44 14.57 6.81
C PHE A 425 13.28 15.05 8.01
N GLN A 426 13.92 14.12 8.72
CA GLN A 426 14.73 14.42 9.91
C GLN A 426 16.03 15.17 9.58
N ARG A 427 16.55 15.01 8.35
CA ARG A 427 17.74 15.72 7.85
C ARG A 427 17.43 17.08 7.20
N GLY A 428 16.17 17.32 6.80
CA GLY A 428 15.78 18.50 6.01
C GLY A 428 15.98 18.33 4.50
N ASP A 429 16.25 17.12 4.03
CA ASP A 429 16.54 16.79 2.61
C ASP A 429 15.25 16.62 1.80
N TYR A 430 14.38 17.65 1.82
CA TYR A 430 13.09 17.65 1.13
C TYR A 430 12.66 19.07 0.71
N SER A 431 11.80 19.14 -0.30
CA SER A 431 10.96 20.31 -0.60
C SER A 431 9.59 20.13 0.04
N TYR A 432 9.10 21.16 0.73
CA TYR A 432 7.71 21.21 1.20
C TYR A 432 7.07 22.51 0.76
N VAL A 433 5.80 22.40 0.36
CA VAL A 433 5.17 23.32 -0.57
C VAL A 433 3.76 23.62 -0.10
N ILE A 434 3.33 24.88 -0.18
CA ILE A 434 1.98 25.28 0.18
C ILE A 434 1.33 26.00 -1.02
N PHE A 435 0.13 25.58 -1.37
CA PHE A 435 -0.73 26.18 -2.38
C PHE A 435 -1.88 26.93 -1.70
N ILE A 436 -2.13 28.18 -2.10
CA ILE A 436 -3.26 28.99 -1.64
C ILE A 436 -3.95 29.63 -2.84
N ALA A 437 -5.26 29.47 -2.94
CA ALA A 437 -6.11 30.22 -3.86
C ALA A 437 -7.01 31.19 -3.07
N GLY A 438 -7.18 32.40 -3.57
CA GLY A 438 -8.01 33.45 -2.97
C GLY A 438 -7.94 34.74 -3.78
N GLN A 439 -8.57 35.83 -3.29
CA GLN A 439 -8.37 37.15 -3.88
C GLN A 439 -6.96 37.67 -3.50
N ASN A 440 -6.05 37.61 -4.47
CA ASN A 440 -4.59 37.83 -4.35
C ASN A 440 -3.91 36.74 -3.50
N GLY A 441 -3.33 35.74 -4.16
CA GLY A 441 -2.60 34.65 -3.52
C GLY A 441 -1.55 34.04 -4.46
N ALA A 442 -0.32 33.92 -3.98
CA ALA A 442 0.78 33.27 -4.67
C ALA A 442 0.83 31.76 -4.35
N LEU A 443 1.64 31.04 -5.12
CA LEU A 443 1.85 29.59 -5.08
C LEU A 443 3.38 29.31 -5.10
N ASP A 444 3.81 28.11 -4.68
CA ASP A 444 5.24 27.78 -4.51
C ASP A 444 5.53 26.28 -4.87
N GLY A 445 6.80 25.87 -4.87
CA GLY A 445 7.39 24.49 -4.92
C GLY A 445 7.36 23.59 -6.19
N LEU A 446 8.53 23.30 -6.83
CA LEU A 446 8.81 22.41 -8.02
C LEU A 446 8.69 22.97 -9.48
N VAL A 447 7.94 22.35 -10.42
CA VAL A 447 7.73 22.86 -11.82
C VAL A 447 6.31 22.59 -12.31
N LEU A 448 5.56 23.66 -12.62
CA LEU A 448 4.14 23.58 -12.96
C LEU A 448 3.93 23.54 -14.48
N GLY A 449 3.35 22.46 -14.99
CA GLY A 449 2.93 22.29 -16.38
C GLY A 449 1.51 22.82 -16.68
N GLY A 450 0.63 22.88 -15.67
CA GLY A 450 -0.75 23.34 -15.85
C GLY A 450 -1.61 23.34 -14.59
N VAL A 451 -2.74 24.05 -14.64
CA VAL A 451 -3.71 24.19 -13.54
C VAL A 451 -5.13 23.94 -14.05
N ARG A 452 -5.94 23.23 -13.26
CA ARG A 452 -7.38 23.08 -13.46
C ARG A 452 -8.12 23.68 -12.26
N VAL A 453 -8.77 24.82 -12.46
CA VAL A 453 -9.54 25.52 -11.42
C VAL A 453 -11.02 25.25 -11.62
N PHE A 454 -11.65 24.62 -10.64
CA PHE A 454 -13.08 24.31 -10.59
C PHE A 454 -13.83 25.36 -9.78
N GLY A 455 -15.04 25.71 -10.20
CA GLY A 455 -15.89 26.69 -9.52
C GLY A 455 -15.64 28.15 -9.94
N VAL A 456 -14.88 28.39 -11.02
CA VAL A 456 -14.65 29.76 -11.54
C VAL A 456 -15.99 30.33 -12.05
N PRO A 457 -16.54 31.43 -11.50
CA PRO A 457 -17.95 31.79 -11.76
C PRO A 457 -18.25 32.26 -13.19
N SER A 458 -17.30 32.94 -13.83
CA SER A 458 -17.40 33.62 -15.13
C SER A 458 -16.21 33.27 -16.03
N PRO A 459 -16.36 33.35 -17.37
CA PRO A 459 -15.22 33.18 -18.27
C PRO A 459 -14.15 34.24 -18.00
N PRO A 460 -12.88 33.87 -17.73
CA PRO A 460 -11.82 34.84 -17.63
C PRO A 460 -11.47 35.38 -19.01
N ARG A 461 -11.42 36.71 -19.14
CA ARG A 461 -10.98 37.41 -20.34
C ARG A 461 -9.47 37.26 -20.56
N TYR A 462 -8.71 37.18 -19.46
CA TYR A 462 -7.26 37.09 -19.45
C TYR A 462 -6.77 36.17 -18.31
N VAL A 463 -5.62 35.53 -18.54
CA VAL A 463 -4.86 34.74 -17.57
C VAL A 463 -3.41 35.21 -17.59
N TRP A 464 -2.76 35.27 -16.44
CA TRP A 464 -1.35 35.62 -16.28
C TRP A 464 -0.63 34.62 -15.38
N ALA A 465 0.68 34.48 -15.62
CA ALA A 465 1.61 33.67 -14.84
C ALA A 465 2.88 34.49 -14.59
N ASN A 466 3.21 34.78 -13.33
CA ASN A 466 4.27 35.71 -12.90
C ASN A 466 4.23 37.04 -13.68
N GLY A 467 3.05 37.65 -13.77
CA GLY A 467 2.77 38.88 -14.53
C GLY A 467 2.80 38.75 -16.06
N LYS A 468 3.24 37.63 -16.63
CA LYS A 468 3.26 37.39 -18.08
C LYS A 468 1.92 36.81 -18.53
N LYS A 469 1.31 37.37 -19.58
CA LYS A 469 0.01 36.91 -20.09
C LYS A 469 0.12 35.52 -20.74
N VAL A 470 -0.65 34.57 -20.22
CA VAL A 470 -0.78 33.21 -20.78
C VAL A 470 -1.76 33.27 -21.97
N ARG A 471 -1.50 32.46 -23.00
CA ARG A 471 -2.37 32.31 -24.18
C ARG A 471 -3.12 30.98 -24.18
N ASP A 472 -2.45 29.93 -23.72
CA ASP A 472 -2.92 28.55 -23.80
C ASP A 472 -3.77 28.19 -22.58
N PHE A 473 -4.98 28.77 -22.54
CA PHE A 473 -6.01 28.44 -21.56
C PHE A 473 -7.37 28.21 -22.25
N SER A 474 -8.24 27.46 -21.58
CA SER A 474 -9.62 27.22 -21.99
C SER A 474 -10.56 27.33 -20.79
N TYR A 475 -11.79 27.77 -21.02
CA TYR A 475 -12.82 27.83 -19.99
C TYR A 475 -14.11 27.19 -20.49
N ARG A 476 -14.69 26.31 -19.67
CA ARG A 476 -15.92 25.59 -19.99
C ARG A 476 -17.09 26.15 -19.15
N THR A 477 -18.04 26.78 -19.81
CA THR A 477 -19.17 27.53 -19.21
C THR A 477 -20.21 26.64 -18.52
N ASP A 478 -20.34 25.39 -18.96
CA ASP A 478 -21.23 24.33 -18.47
C ASP A 478 -20.75 23.71 -17.14
N THR A 479 -19.43 23.66 -16.95
CA THR A 479 -18.73 22.94 -15.89
C THR A 479 -18.02 23.88 -14.90
N LYS A 480 -17.93 25.18 -15.21
CA LYS A 480 -17.22 26.21 -14.41
C LYS A 480 -15.74 25.87 -14.18
N VAL A 481 -15.11 25.27 -15.19
CA VAL A 481 -13.70 24.85 -15.16
C VAL A 481 -12.86 25.76 -16.06
N LEU A 482 -11.85 26.38 -15.46
CA LEU A 482 -10.71 26.98 -16.15
C LEU A 482 -9.58 25.94 -16.22
N THR A 483 -9.04 25.70 -17.40
CA THR A 483 -7.84 24.88 -17.62
C THR A 483 -6.76 25.75 -18.23
N VAL A 484 -5.60 25.84 -17.58
CA VAL A 484 -4.40 26.54 -18.03
C VAL A 484 -3.33 25.50 -18.31
N THR A 485 -2.74 25.53 -19.50
CA THR A 485 -1.77 24.51 -19.98
C THR A 485 -0.46 25.18 -20.43
N SER A 486 0.57 24.36 -20.66
CA SER A 486 1.88 24.83 -21.15
C SER A 486 2.52 25.88 -20.23
N LEU A 487 2.25 25.79 -18.93
CA LEU A 487 3.01 26.52 -17.94
C LEU A 487 4.42 25.91 -17.88
N ALA A 488 5.40 26.77 -17.58
CA ALA A 488 6.80 26.39 -17.39
C ALA A 488 7.35 27.22 -16.22
N LEU A 489 6.59 27.26 -15.13
CA LEU A 489 6.93 28.03 -13.95
C LEU A 489 7.87 27.19 -13.09
N PRO A 490 9.11 27.66 -12.80
CA PRO A 490 9.95 27.07 -11.78
C PRO A 490 9.31 27.41 -10.44
N MET A 491 8.42 26.55 -9.97
CA MET A 491 7.86 26.63 -8.65
C MET A 491 8.97 26.44 -7.58
N SER A 492 10.22 26.06 -7.92
CA SER A 492 11.38 26.25 -7.02
C SER A 492 11.60 27.72 -6.59
N GLU A 493 10.85 28.65 -7.19
CA GLU A 493 10.68 30.04 -6.79
C GLU A 493 9.17 30.33 -6.61
N VAL A 494 8.84 31.31 -5.77
CA VAL A 494 7.45 31.80 -5.60
C VAL A 494 6.88 32.24 -6.95
N PHE A 495 5.71 31.71 -7.30
CA PHE A 495 5.01 31.99 -8.55
C PHE A 495 3.57 32.45 -8.30
N GLU A 496 2.92 33.02 -9.31
CA GLU A 496 1.55 33.52 -9.20
C GLU A 496 0.78 33.27 -10.49
N VAL A 497 -0.41 32.67 -10.40
CA VAL A 497 -1.31 32.46 -11.54
C VAL A 497 -2.61 33.24 -11.29
N GLN A 498 -2.78 34.36 -12.00
CA GLN A 498 -3.94 35.24 -11.89
C GLN A 498 -4.88 35.06 -13.08
N TRP A 499 -6.18 35.27 -12.87
CA TRP A 499 -7.17 35.38 -13.95
C TRP A 499 -8.19 36.49 -13.63
N THR A 500 -8.68 37.20 -14.64
CA THR A 500 -9.72 38.23 -14.48
C THR A 500 -10.87 38.02 -15.46
N SER A 501 -12.09 38.31 -14.99
CA SER A 501 -13.26 38.53 -15.87
C SER A 501 -13.05 39.73 -16.81
#